data_AF-A0A7C7EP97-F1
#
_entry.id   AF-A0A7C7EP97-F1
#
_cell.length_a   1.000
_cell.length_b   1.000
_cell.length_c   1.000
_cell.angle_alpha   90.00
_cell.angle_beta   90.00
_cell.angle_gamma   90.00
#
_symmetry.space_group_name_H-M   'P 1'
#
loop_
_entity.id
_entity.type
_entity.pdbx_description
1 polymer ?
#
loop_
_entity_poly.entity_id
_entity_poly.type
_entity_poly.pdbx_seq_one_letter_code
_entity_poly.pdbx_strand_id
1 'polypeptide(L)'
;MEKISIFGINIDNITFYDATELVKEYLNGNTLKAICTPNTEIVMAARDDAYLKNLINGFDLIIPDGIGLIYGSRIRKKPLKE
;
A
#
# COMPACT_ATOMS: atom_id res chain seq x y z
N MET A 1 7.40 -8.29 5.74
CA MET A 1 6.59 -7.08 6.02
C MET A 1 5.14 -7.53 6.17
N GLU A 2 4.45 -7.13 7.24
CA GLU A 2 3.03 -7.42 7.39
C GLU A 2 2.23 -6.60 6.38
N LYS A 3 1.17 -7.17 5.79
CA LYS A 3 0.27 -6.46 4.88
C LYS A 3 -1.16 -6.44 5.43
N ILE A 4 -1.86 -5.34 5.24
CA ILE A 4 -3.27 -5.18 5.59
C ILE A 4 -4.09 -5.13 4.30
N SER A 5 -5.02 -6.07 4.17
CA SER A 5 -5.90 -6.14 3.00
C SER A 5 -7.12 -5.22 3.15
N ILE A 6 -7.19 -4.19 2.30
CA ILE A 6 -8.34 -3.27 2.19
C ILE A 6 -8.98 -3.48 0.81
N PHE A 7 -10.21 -4.01 0.78
CA PHE A 7 -10.94 -4.36 -0.44
C PHE A 7 -10.15 -5.23 -1.46
N GLY A 8 -9.20 -6.03 -0.97
CA GLY A 8 -8.36 -6.89 -1.80
C GLY A 8 -7.04 -6.26 -2.25
N ILE A 9 -6.77 -5.01 -1.89
CA ILE A 9 -5.46 -4.36 -2.04
C ILE A 9 -4.63 -4.63 -0.79
N ASN A 10 -3.44 -5.21 -0.97
CA ASN A 10 -2.54 -5.60 0.10
C ASN A 10 -1.57 -4.44 0.41
N ILE A 11 -2.03 -3.52 1.26
CA ILE A 11 -1.24 -2.36 1.68
C ILE A 11 -0.14 -2.81 2.65
N ASP A 12 1.07 -2.31 2.47
CA ASP A 12 2.20 -2.59 3.32
C ASP A 12 2.07 -1.84 4.67
N ASN A 13 2.09 -2.59 5.78
CA ASN A 13 1.85 -2.06 7.12
C ASN A 13 3.14 -1.52 7.77
N ILE A 14 3.60 -0.38 7.27
CA ILE A 14 4.86 0.26 7.65
C ILE A 14 4.68 1.74 7.97
N THR A 15 5.57 2.29 8.77
CA THR A 15 5.60 3.74 9.05
C THR A 15 6.20 4.50 7.87
N PHE A 16 6.04 5.83 7.86
CA PHE A 16 6.72 6.68 6.88
C PHE A 16 8.25 6.52 6.95
N TYR A 17 8.81 6.39 8.16
CA TYR A 17 10.24 6.17 8.36
C TYR A 17 10.70 4.87 7.70
N ASP A 18 10.02 3.76 7.98
CA ASP A 18 10.33 2.44 7.39
C ASP A 18 10.28 2.50 5.85
N ALA A 19 9.29 3.20 5.29
CA ALA A 19 9.17 3.39 3.85
C ALA A 19 10.37 4.16 3.28
N THR A 20 10.82 5.23 3.96
CA THR A 20 11.98 6.00 3.49
C THR A 20 13.28 5.21 3.54
N GLU A 21 13.50 4.39 4.57
CA GLU A 21 14.68 3.54 4.66
C GLU A 21 14.65 2.47 3.55
N LEU A 22 13.49 1.84 3.33
CA LEU A 22 13.32 0.86 2.25
C LEU A 22 13.56 1.47 0.86
N VAL A 23 13.11 2.71 0.63
CA VAL A 23 13.38 3.41 -0.64
C VAL A 23 14.87 3.69 -0.80
N LYS A 24 15.60 4.07 0.26
CA LYS A 24 17.06 4.22 0.20
C LYS A 24 17.74 2.90 -0.17
N GLU A 25 17.26 1.78 0.36
CA GLU A 25 17.76 0.45 -0.03
C GLU A 25 17.49 0.14 -1.51
N TYR A 26 16.27 0.44 -2.00
CA TYR A 26 15.90 0.25 -3.40
C TYR A 26 16.78 1.04 -4.36
N LEU A 27 17.16 2.28 -4.00
CA LEU A 27 18.05 3.13 -4.79
C LEU A 27 19.48 2.57 -4.92
N ASN A 28 19.91 1.72 -4.00
CA ASN A 28 21.21 1.04 -4.07
C ASN A 28 21.15 -0.28 -4.88
N GLY A 29 19.98 -0.68 -5.35
CA GLY A 29 19.77 -1.89 -6.14
C GLY A 29 19.90 -1.67 -7.65
N ASN A 30 19.96 -2.77 -8.40
CA ASN A 30 20.07 -2.76 -9.87
C ASN A 30 18.78 -3.20 -10.58
N THR A 31 17.64 -3.17 -9.88
CA THR A 31 16.34 -3.59 -10.42
C THR A 31 15.36 -2.42 -10.35
N LEU A 32 14.50 -2.30 -11.35
CA LEU A 32 13.35 -1.38 -11.28
C LEU A 32 12.49 -1.73 -10.06
N LYS A 33 12.12 -0.70 -9.29
CA LYS A 33 11.20 -0.79 -8.16
C LYS A 33 10.01 0.13 -8.40
N ALA A 34 8.81 -0.44 -8.37
CA ALA A 34 7.57 0.30 -8.56
C ALA A 34 6.86 0.50 -7.21
N ILE A 35 6.52 1.75 -6.90
CA ILE A 35 5.83 2.13 -5.67
C ILE A 35 4.44 2.66 -6.03
N CYS A 36 3.41 2.17 -5.33
CA CYS A 36 2.03 2.62 -5.48
C CYS A 36 1.59 3.31 -4.19
N THR A 37 0.94 4.47 -4.31
CA THR A 37 0.35 5.19 -3.17
C THR A 37 -1.17 5.25 -3.33
N PRO A 38 -1.92 4.14 -3.19
CA PRO A 38 -3.35 4.16 -3.42
C PRO A 38 -4.05 4.99 -2.34
N ASN A 39 -4.88 5.93 -2.77
CA ASN A 39 -5.85 6.61 -1.91
C ASN A 39 -7.17 5.82 -1.85
N THR A 40 -8.18 6.37 -1.16
CA THR A 40 -9.47 5.69 -0.97
C THR A 40 -10.19 5.46 -2.31
N GLU A 41 -10.15 6.43 -3.21
CA GLU A 41 -10.79 6.38 -4.52
C GLU A 41 -10.17 5.26 -5.39
N ILE A 42 -8.85 5.13 -5.40
CA ILE A 42 -8.14 4.07 -6.13
C ILE A 42 -8.50 2.69 -5.57
N VAL A 43 -8.50 2.52 -4.25
CA VAL A 43 -8.88 1.24 -3.62
C VAL A 43 -10.33 0.88 -3.95
N MET A 44 -11.22 1.86 -3.95
CA MET A 44 -12.62 1.66 -4.32
C MET A 44 -12.79 1.27 -5.79
N ALA A 45 -12.07 1.91 -6.71
CA ALA A 45 -12.07 1.52 -8.12
C ALA A 45 -11.54 0.10 -8.33
N ALA A 46 -10.46 -0.26 -7.64
CA ALA A 46 -9.85 -1.59 -7.74
C ALA A 46 -10.71 -2.70 -7.12
N ARG A 47 -11.69 -2.38 -6.27
CA ARG A 47 -12.61 -3.38 -5.71
C ARG A 47 -13.33 -4.16 -6.80
N ASP A 48 -13.83 -3.44 -7.80
CA ASP A 48 -14.69 -3.96 -8.87
C ASP A 48 -13.93 -4.21 -10.19
N ASP A 49 -12.64 -3.83 -10.25
CA ASP A 49 -11.74 -4.09 -11.37
C ASP A 49 -10.63 -5.07 -10.98
N ALA A 50 -10.76 -6.32 -11.44
CA ALA A 50 -9.80 -7.38 -11.16
C ALA A 50 -8.41 -7.12 -11.78
N TYR A 51 -8.35 -6.47 -12.94
CA TYR A 51 -7.08 -6.14 -13.59
C TYR A 51 -6.34 -5.08 -12.77
N LEU A 52 -7.02 -4.00 -12.39
CA LEU A 52 -6.45 -2.94 -11.56
C LEU A 52 -5.99 -3.47 -10.19
N LYS A 53 -6.79 -4.33 -9.56
CA LYS A 53 -6.44 -4.99 -8.29
C LYS A 53 -5.16 -5.80 -8.39
N ASN A 54 -5.05 -6.63 -9.43
CA ASN A 54 -3.88 -7.47 -9.65
C ASN A 54 -2.65 -6.63 -10.02
N LEU A 55 -2.84 -5.57 -10.81
CA LEU A 55 -1.79 -4.62 -11.15
C LEU A 55 -1.21 -3.97 -9.88
N ILE A 56 -2.07 -3.36 -9.03
CA ILE A 56 -1.64 -2.70 -7.79
C ILE A 56 -0.94 -3.68 -6.86
N ASN A 57 -1.50 -4.88 -6.66
CA ASN A 57 -0.90 -5.90 -5.80
C ASN A 57 0.45 -6.43 -6.32
N GLY A 58 0.82 -6.13 -7.56
CA GLY A 58 2.11 -6.48 -8.16
C GLY A 58 3.22 -5.46 -7.92
N PHE A 59 2.95 -4.31 -7.30
CA PHE A 59 3.96 -3.31 -6.99
C PHE A 59 4.90 -3.79 -5.88
N ASP A 60 6.14 -3.32 -5.88
CA ASP A 60 7.14 -3.67 -4.88
C ASP A 60 6.80 -3.11 -3.49
N LEU A 61 6.14 -1.94 -3.46
CA LEU A 61 5.75 -1.25 -2.24
C LEU A 61 4.42 -0.51 -2.44
N ILE A 62 3.46 -0.75 -1.54
CA ILE A 62 2.11 -0.20 -1.58
C ILE A 62 1.83 0.57 -0.29
N ILE A 63 1.90 1.89 -0.34
CA ILE A 63 1.79 2.78 0.84
C ILE A 63 0.41 3.47 0.82
N PRO A 64 -0.35 3.48 1.91
CA PRO A 64 -1.65 4.14 1.91
C PRO A 64 -1.49 5.66 1.73
N ASP A 65 -2.30 6.28 0.87
CA ASP A 65 -2.42 7.74 0.77
C ASP A 65 -3.75 8.22 1.35
N GLY A 66 -3.67 9.24 2.19
CA GLY A 66 -4.82 9.89 2.81
C GLY A 66 -5.41 9.17 4.03
N ILE A 67 -6.14 9.95 4.84
CA ILE A 67 -6.63 9.54 6.15
C ILE A 67 -7.76 8.50 6.10
N GLY A 68 -8.48 8.42 4.96
CA GLY A 68 -9.60 7.50 4.78
C GLY A 68 -9.21 6.03 4.95
N LEU A 69 -8.04 5.65 4.42
CA LEU A 69 -7.52 4.29 4.56
C LEU A 69 -7.06 3.99 6.00
N ILE A 70 -6.46 4.97 6.67
CA ILE A 70 -6.08 4.87 8.08
C ILE A 70 -7.32 4.62 8.95
N TYR A 71 -8.37 5.42 8.82
CA TYR A 71 -9.62 5.20 9.57
C TYR A 71 -10.30 3.88 9.21
N GLY A 72 -10.36 3.54 7.92
CA GLY A 72 -10.92 2.26 7.46
C GLY A 72 -10.20 1.06 8.08
N SER A 73 -8.87 1.12 8.20
CA SER A 73 -8.04 0.08 8.83
C SER A 73 -8.34 -0.07 10.33
N ARG A 74 -8.50 1.05 11.06
CA ARG A 74 -8.86 1.08 12.49
C ARG A 74 -10.24 0.49 12.76
N ILE A 75 -11.24 0.83 11.94
CA ILE A 75 -12.61 0.29 12.03
C ILE A 75 -12.59 -1.24 11.87
N ARG A 76 -11.72 -1.77 11.01
CA ARG A 76 -11.56 -3.23 10.80
C ARG A 76 -10.66 -3.91 11.84
N LYS A 77 -10.28 -3.21 12.92
CA LYS A 77 -9.37 -3.69 13.98
C LYS A 77 -8.02 -4.17 13.47
N LYS A 78 -7.55 -3.60 12.35
CA LYS A 78 -6.25 -3.87 11.74
C LYS A 78 -5.62 -2.53 11.37
N PRO A 79 -5.13 -1.75 12.35
CA PRO A 79 -4.63 -0.41 12.09
C PRO A 79 -3.36 -0.44 11.24
N LEU A 80 -3.31 0.44 10.25
CA LEU A 80 -2.06 0.78 9.55
C LEU A 80 -1.13 1.53 10.51
N LYS A 81 0.18 1.26 10.41
CA LYS A 81 1.22 2.04 11.08
C LYS A 81 1.34 3.43 10.44
N GLU A 82 1.77 4.39 11.25
CA GLU A 82 1.94 5.81 10.89
C GLU A 82 3.41 6.20 11.07
#